data_AF-H2DEY7-F1
#
_entry.id   AF-H2DEY7-F1
#
_cell.length_a   1.000
_cell.length_b   1.000
_cell.length_c   1.000
_cell.angle_alpha   90.00
_cell.angle_beta   90.00
_cell.angle_gamma   90.00
#
_symmetry.space_group_name_H-M   'P 1'
#
loop_
_entity.id
_entity.type
_entity.pdbx_description
1 polymer ?
#
loop_
_entity_poly.entity_id
_entity_poly.type
_entity_poly.pdbx_seq_one_letter_code
_entity_poly.pdbx_strand_id
1 'polypeptide(L)'
;LSHGKVPNVLSLGAVLREWLEHRKEVLVRRSQFRLAEIEKRLEILGGFLIAYLNLDEVIRIIREEDEPKQELMRAFELTDVQAESILNMRLRSLRKLEEFEIRKEFDDLTAEKTDLEGLLASGTRQWKKISTEIKAVREKFGPTTRLGKRRTTFAHAPTHDLEDIHQAMIEREPVTIVVSEKGWLRAMKGHLADFSTLSFKEGDKLKLAFHAETTDKLLFFTTGGKFFTIGANTLPGGRGHGEPIR
;
A
#
# COMPACT_ATOMS: atom_id res chain seq x y z
N LEU A 1 -13.01 7.06 -7.88
CA LEU A 1 -13.84 5.84 -7.72
C LEU A 1 -14.34 5.77 -6.29
N SER A 2 -15.62 6.11 -6.10
CA SER A 2 -16.41 6.18 -4.85
C SER A 2 -16.15 7.33 -3.85
N HIS A 3 -15.02 8.03 -3.84
CA HIS A 3 -14.70 9.07 -2.82
C HIS A 3 -14.92 8.58 -1.37
N GLY A 4 -14.68 7.28 -1.12
CA GLY A 4 -14.90 6.66 0.19
C GLY A 4 -16.37 6.40 0.55
N LYS A 5 -17.32 6.59 -0.37
CA LYS A 5 -18.77 6.38 -0.12
C LYS A 5 -19.20 4.93 -0.27
N VAL A 6 -18.47 4.12 -1.04
CA VAL A 6 -18.77 2.70 -1.27
C VAL A 6 -17.48 1.89 -1.19
N PRO A 7 -17.38 0.89 -0.29
CA PRO A 7 -16.22 0.02 -0.21
C PRO A 7 -16.03 -0.77 -1.51
N ASN A 8 -14.81 -0.77 -2.05
CA ASN A 8 -14.47 -1.49 -3.27
C ASN A 8 -13.04 -2.03 -3.20
N VAL A 9 -12.77 -3.12 -3.92
CA VAL A 9 -11.41 -3.62 -4.12
C VAL A 9 -10.70 -2.75 -5.15
N LEU A 10 -9.54 -2.20 -4.80
CA LEU A 10 -8.75 -1.31 -5.65
C LEU A 10 -7.40 -1.93 -5.99
N SER A 11 -6.97 -1.76 -7.23
CA SER A 11 -5.58 -2.05 -7.61
C SER A 11 -4.62 -1.03 -6.98
N LEU A 12 -3.35 -1.38 -6.85
CA LEU A 12 -2.32 -0.47 -6.31
C LEU A 12 -2.29 0.88 -7.05
N GLY A 13 -2.41 0.86 -8.39
CA GLY A 13 -2.45 2.08 -9.19
C GLY A 13 -3.66 2.96 -8.91
N ALA A 14 -4.83 2.37 -8.63
CA ALA A 14 -6.02 3.12 -8.26
C ALA A 14 -5.88 3.73 -6.85
N VAL A 15 -5.38 2.96 -5.88
CA VAL A 15 -5.12 3.44 -4.51
C VAL A 15 -4.17 4.65 -4.51
N LEU A 16 -3.07 4.58 -5.25
CA LEU A 16 -2.10 5.67 -5.34
C LEU A 16 -2.71 6.95 -5.94
N ARG A 17 -3.58 6.81 -6.95
CA ARG A 17 -4.27 7.97 -7.55
C ARG A 17 -5.24 8.63 -6.59
N GLU A 18 -6.08 7.85 -5.92
CA GLU A 18 -7.03 8.39 -4.91
C GLU A 18 -6.29 9.07 -3.76
N TRP A 19 -5.20 8.48 -3.28
CA TRP A 19 -4.37 9.09 -2.25
C TRP A 19 -3.74 10.41 -2.70
N LEU A 20 -3.23 10.48 -3.94
CA LEU A 20 -2.68 11.72 -4.50
C LEU A 20 -3.73 12.82 -4.66
N GLU A 21 -4.95 12.47 -5.08
CA GLU A 21 -6.04 13.44 -5.19
C GLU A 21 -6.45 13.98 -3.82
N HIS A 22 -6.57 13.10 -2.81
CA HIS A 22 -6.84 13.54 -1.45
C HIS A 22 -5.72 14.44 -0.90
N ARG A 23 -4.45 14.14 -1.19
CA ARG A 23 -3.32 15.00 -0.80
C ARG A 23 -3.41 16.39 -1.43
N LYS A 24 -3.90 16.49 -2.66
CA LYS A 24 -4.14 17.78 -3.33
C LYS A 24 -5.29 18.53 -2.68
N GLU A 25 -6.40 17.87 -2.35
CA GLU A 25 -7.51 18.48 -1.61
C GLU A 25 -7.03 19.07 -0.27
N VAL A 26 -6.27 18.29 0.50
CA VAL A 26 -5.71 18.72 1.79
C VAL A 26 -4.76 19.91 1.61
N LEU A 27 -3.91 19.90 0.57
CA LEU A 27 -3.02 21.03 0.26
C LEU A 27 -3.83 22.30 0.02
N VAL A 28 -4.85 22.24 -0.85
CA VAL A 28 -5.70 23.38 -1.18
C VAL A 28 -6.41 23.92 0.05
N ARG A 29 -7.03 23.06 0.86
CA ARG A 29 -7.73 23.47 2.09
C ARG A 29 -6.80 24.14 3.09
N ARG A 30 -5.60 23.58 3.32
CA ARG A 30 -4.60 24.17 4.22
C ARG A 30 -4.12 25.53 3.69
N SER A 31 -3.87 25.64 2.39
CA SER A 31 -3.43 26.89 1.77
C SER A 31 -4.51 27.97 1.82
N GLN A 32 -5.78 27.64 1.59
CA GLN A 32 -6.90 28.57 1.72
C GLN A 32 -7.09 29.04 3.17
N PHE A 33 -6.98 28.12 4.13
CA PHE A 33 -7.04 28.49 5.54
C PHE A 33 -5.92 29.48 5.91
N ARG A 34 -4.67 29.19 5.50
CA ARG A 34 -3.54 30.09 5.74
C ARG A 34 -3.73 31.43 5.04
N LEU A 35 -4.21 31.44 3.81
CA LEU A 35 -4.50 32.67 3.05
C LEU A 35 -5.51 33.55 3.78
N ALA A 36 -6.62 32.98 4.25
CA ALA A 36 -7.65 33.73 4.99
C ALA A 36 -7.10 34.34 6.29
N GLU A 37 -6.23 33.63 7.01
CA GLU A 37 -5.58 34.17 8.21
C GLU A 37 -4.58 35.28 7.89
N ILE A 38 -3.84 35.16 6.78
CA ILE A 38 -2.94 36.21 6.29
C ILE A 38 -3.74 37.45 5.90
N GLU A 39 -4.86 37.31 5.20
CA GLU A 39 -5.69 38.44 4.77
C GLU A 39 -6.23 39.24 5.97
N LYS A 40 -6.75 38.56 6.99
CA LYS A 40 -7.18 39.23 8.24
C LYS A 40 -6.02 39.96 8.91
N ARG A 41 -4.83 39.35 8.93
CA ARG A 41 -3.66 39.97 9.55
C ARG A 41 -3.17 41.18 8.76
N LEU A 42 -3.15 41.10 7.43
CA LEU A 42 -2.78 42.20 6.55
C LEU A 42 -3.77 43.37 6.64
N GLU A 43 -5.07 43.10 6.81
CA GLU A 43 -6.06 44.15 7.05
C GLU A 43 -5.71 44.97 8.30
N ILE A 44 -5.43 44.32 9.42
CA ILE A 44 -5.04 44.96 10.68
C ILE A 44 -3.72 45.74 10.52
N LEU A 45 -2.70 45.10 9.95
CA LEU A 45 -1.39 45.72 9.75
C LEU A 45 -1.48 46.95 8.82
N GLY A 46 -2.32 46.90 7.79
CA GLY A 46 -2.60 48.04 6.91
C GLY A 46 -3.17 49.24 7.68
N GLY A 47 -4.12 49.00 8.60
CA GLY A 47 -4.64 50.04 9.49
C GLY A 47 -3.56 50.63 10.39
N PHE A 48 -2.69 49.79 10.97
CA PHE A 48 -1.57 50.27 11.78
C PHE A 48 -0.59 51.13 10.99
N LEU A 49 -0.24 50.72 9.77
CA LEU A 49 0.67 51.51 8.92
C LEU A 49 0.10 52.88 8.59
N ILE A 50 -1.20 52.98 8.31
CA ILE A 50 -1.89 54.26 8.10
C ILE A 50 -1.84 55.11 9.38
N ALA A 51 -2.07 54.49 10.55
CA ALA A 51 -2.03 55.18 11.83
C ALA A 51 -0.63 55.71 12.18
N TYR A 52 0.44 54.94 11.93
CA TYR A 52 1.82 55.42 12.16
C TYR A 52 2.19 56.61 11.27
N LEU A 53 1.73 56.63 10.02
CA LEU A 53 1.98 57.73 9.09
C LEU A 53 1.27 59.04 9.50
N ASN A 54 0.18 58.93 10.25
CA ASN A 54 -0.69 60.07 10.63
C ASN A 54 -0.89 60.16 12.15
N LEU A 55 0.13 59.82 12.93
CA LEU A 55 -0.03 59.57 14.37
C LEU A 55 -0.58 60.78 15.14
N ASP A 56 -0.12 61.99 14.83
CA ASP A 56 -0.59 63.20 15.50
C ASP A 56 -2.08 63.45 15.28
N GLU A 57 -2.57 63.22 14.06
CA GLU A 57 -3.98 63.40 13.71
C GLU A 57 -4.85 62.29 14.31
N VAL A 58 -4.36 61.05 14.33
CA VAL A 58 -5.03 59.94 15.04
C VAL A 58 -5.17 60.27 16.53
N ILE A 59 -4.13 60.80 17.17
CA ILE A 59 -4.18 61.20 18.59
C ILE A 59 -5.16 62.36 18.80
N ARG A 60 -5.19 63.35 17.90
CA ARG A 60 -6.14 64.47 17.95
C ARG A 60 -7.57 63.95 17.91
N ILE A 61 -7.92 63.11 16.91
CA ILE A 61 -9.26 62.52 16.76
C ILE A 61 -9.66 61.74 18.02
N ILE A 62 -8.76 60.90 18.57
CA ILE A 62 -9.05 60.11 19.78
C ILE A 62 -9.31 61.00 21.01
N ARG A 63 -8.69 62.19 21.08
CA ARG A 63 -8.78 63.07 22.24
C ARG A 63 -9.91 64.10 22.17
N GLU A 64 -10.27 64.54 20.98
CA GLU A 64 -11.15 65.71 20.78
C GLU A 64 -12.54 65.34 20.26
N GLU A 65 -12.71 64.19 19.60
CA GLU A 65 -13.97 63.79 19.00
C GLU A 65 -14.77 62.86 19.93
N ASP A 66 -16.10 63.04 19.97
CA ASP A 66 -17.00 62.23 20.81
C ASP A 66 -17.12 60.77 20.32
N GLU A 67 -17.07 60.57 18.99
CA GLU A 67 -17.16 59.25 18.34
C GLU A 67 -15.89 58.94 17.53
N PRO A 68 -14.73 58.71 18.18
CA PRO A 68 -13.43 58.63 17.52
C PRO A 68 -13.34 57.51 16.50
N LYS A 69 -14.04 56.37 16.73
CA LYS A 69 -14.07 55.26 15.77
C LYS A 69 -14.62 55.68 14.41
N GLN A 70 -15.77 56.36 14.40
CA GLN A 70 -16.41 56.78 13.15
C GLN A 70 -15.62 57.88 12.44
N GLU A 71 -14.99 58.77 13.19
CA GLU A 71 -14.16 59.82 12.61
C GLU A 71 -12.87 59.25 12.01
N LEU A 72 -12.20 58.30 12.68
CA LEU A 72 -11.03 57.60 12.12
C LEU A 72 -11.36 56.88 10.80
N MET A 73 -12.52 56.20 10.74
CA MET A 73 -12.99 55.54 9.52
C MET A 73 -13.23 56.54 8.39
N ARG A 74 -13.82 57.71 8.68
CA ARG A 74 -14.09 58.75 7.68
C ARG A 74 -12.82 59.45 7.20
N ALA A 75 -11.92 59.80 8.12
CA ALA A 75 -10.71 60.57 7.81
C ALA A 75 -9.67 59.75 7.01
N PHE A 76 -9.56 58.45 7.30
CA PHE A 76 -8.50 57.59 6.75
C PHE A 76 -9.02 56.43 5.90
N GLU A 77 -10.32 56.43 5.56
CA GLU A 77 -11.00 55.37 4.79
C GLU A 77 -10.80 53.96 5.38
N LEU A 78 -10.74 53.87 6.72
CA LEU A 78 -10.47 52.61 7.43
C LEU A 78 -11.71 51.72 7.52
N THR A 79 -11.51 50.41 7.50
CA THR A 79 -12.56 49.45 7.84
C THR A 79 -12.89 49.48 9.34
N ASP A 80 -14.06 48.95 9.72
CA ASP A 80 -14.46 48.87 11.14
C ASP A 80 -13.41 48.10 11.97
N VAL A 81 -12.88 47.00 11.42
CA VAL A 81 -11.86 46.16 12.06
C VAL A 81 -10.55 46.92 12.23
N GLN A 82 -10.14 47.72 11.24
CA GLN A 82 -8.93 48.53 11.31
C GLN A 82 -9.05 49.62 12.37
N ALA A 83 -10.15 50.39 12.34
CA ALA A 83 -10.39 51.45 13.32
C ALA A 83 -10.46 50.90 14.74
N GLU A 84 -11.18 49.79 14.94
CA GLU A 84 -11.22 49.08 16.23
C GLU A 84 -9.83 48.62 16.68
N SER A 85 -9.03 48.07 15.77
CA SER A 85 -7.66 47.63 16.08
C SER A 85 -6.75 48.79 16.50
N ILE A 86 -6.87 49.96 15.84
CA ILE A 86 -6.12 51.18 16.16
C ILE A 86 -6.49 51.69 17.56
N LEU A 87 -7.78 51.75 17.88
CA LEU A 87 -8.24 52.17 19.22
C LEU A 87 -7.75 51.23 20.33
N ASN A 88 -7.58 49.95 20.02
CA ASN A 88 -7.05 48.94 20.93
C ASN A 88 -5.50 48.88 20.98
N MET A 89 -4.79 49.77 20.27
CA MET A 89 -3.33 49.85 20.34
C MET A 89 -2.87 50.31 21.74
N ARG A 90 -1.72 49.78 22.17
CA ARG A 90 -1.07 50.21 23.41
C ARG A 90 -0.08 51.33 23.11
N LEU A 91 0.03 52.32 24.00
CA LEU A 91 1.00 53.42 23.87
C LEU A 91 2.45 52.95 23.64
N ARG A 92 2.85 51.80 24.20
CA ARG A 92 4.18 51.22 23.99
C ARG A 92 4.46 50.81 22.54
N SER A 93 3.41 50.53 21.78
CA SER A 93 3.50 50.13 20.38
C SER A 93 3.81 51.33 19.47
N LEU A 94 3.64 52.57 19.94
CA LEU A 94 3.94 53.78 19.16
C LEU A 94 5.45 54.06 18.95
N ARG A 95 6.33 53.12 19.28
CA ARG A 95 7.79 53.27 19.13
C ARG A 95 8.19 53.02 17.69
N LYS A 96 9.18 53.76 17.19
CA LYS A 96 9.74 53.59 15.84
C LYS A 96 10.21 52.15 15.52
N LEU A 97 10.66 51.39 16.52
CA LEU A 97 11.04 50.00 16.34
C LEU A 97 9.84 49.11 15.96
N GLU A 98 8.69 49.35 16.58
CA GLU A 98 7.46 48.58 16.35
C GLU A 98 6.87 48.89 14.97
N GLU A 99 6.97 50.14 14.50
CA GLU A 99 6.62 50.52 13.12
C GLU A 99 7.43 49.70 12.11
N PHE A 100 8.75 49.60 12.31
CA PHE A 100 9.63 48.81 11.43
C PHE A 100 9.27 47.31 11.45
N GLU A 101 8.98 46.75 12.63
CA GLU A 101 8.57 45.36 12.76
C GLU A 101 7.23 45.09 12.08
N ILE A 102 6.24 45.97 12.24
CA ILE A 102 4.94 45.89 11.57
C ILE A 102 5.07 45.97 10.06
N ARG A 103 5.91 46.88 9.56
CA ARG A 103 6.16 47.01 8.12
C ARG A 103 6.82 45.76 7.55
N LYS A 104 7.82 45.22 8.27
CA LYS A 104 8.47 43.96 7.88
C LYS A 104 7.48 42.80 7.88
N GLU A 105 6.65 42.68 8.92
CA GLU A 105 5.60 41.65 8.99
C GLU A 105 4.62 41.79 7.81
N PHE A 106 4.21 43.01 7.48
CA PHE A 106 3.33 43.29 6.35
C PHE A 106 3.96 42.86 5.01
N ASP A 107 5.23 43.20 4.79
CA ASP A 107 5.95 42.85 3.56
C ASP A 107 6.12 41.32 3.43
N ASP A 108 6.51 40.65 4.52
CA ASP A 108 6.68 39.19 4.58
C ASP A 108 5.35 38.47 4.32
N LEU A 109 4.25 38.92 4.94
CA LEU A 109 2.91 38.34 4.75
C LEU A 109 2.35 38.64 3.36
N THR A 110 2.66 39.78 2.76
CA THR A 110 2.26 40.12 1.39
C THR A 110 2.96 39.22 0.38
N ALA A 111 4.25 38.94 0.60
CA ALA A 111 5.00 37.98 -0.20
C ALA A 111 4.43 36.55 -0.05
N GLU A 112 4.12 36.12 1.18
CA GLU A 112 3.51 34.81 1.45
C GLU A 112 2.13 34.70 0.78
N LYS A 113 1.28 35.74 0.89
CA LYS A 113 -0.02 35.83 0.22
C LYS A 113 0.12 35.60 -1.29
N THR A 114 1.02 36.34 -1.92
CA THR A 114 1.26 36.27 -3.37
C THR A 114 1.70 34.86 -3.81
N ASP A 115 2.56 34.20 -3.03
CA ASP A 115 2.98 32.83 -3.31
C ASP A 115 1.81 31.84 -3.17
N LEU A 116 0.99 31.98 -2.13
CA LEU A 116 -0.18 31.13 -1.89
C LEU A 116 -1.28 31.31 -2.95
N GLU A 117 -1.57 32.54 -3.37
CA GLU A 117 -2.48 32.81 -4.48
C GLU A 117 -1.96 32.19 -5.77
N GLY A 118 -0.67 32.34 -6.06
CA GLY A 118 -0.03 31.70 -7.21
C GLY A 118 -0.07 30.16 -7.15
N LEU A 119 0.09 29.58 -5.96
CA LEU A 119 -0.06 28.14 -5.72
C LEU A 119 -1.50 27.69 -5.99
N LEU A 120 -2.49 28.39 -5.45
CA LEU A 120 -3.91 28.05 -5.59
C LEU A 120 -4.39 28.20 -7.04
N ALA A 121 -3.88 29.19 -7.78
CA ALA A 121 -4.22 29.42 -9.19
C ALA A 121 -3.61 28.42 -10.17
N SER A 122 -2.57 27.66 -9.78
CA SER A 122 -1.84 26.77 -10.69
C SER A 122 -1.78 25.32 -10.21
N GLY A 123 -2.51 24.43 -10.90
CA GLY A 123 -2.43 22.98 -10.66
C GLY A 123 -1.01 22.42 -10.79
N THR A 124 -0.19 22.97 -11.68
CA THR A 124 1.22 22.58 -11.84
C THR A 124 2.04 22.93 -10.60
N ARG A 125 1.85 24.12 -10.02
CA ARG A 125 2.52 24.52 -8.76
C ARG A 125 2.07 23.65 -7.60
N GLN A 126 0.79 23.30 -7.52
CA GLN A 126 0.25 22.37 -6.51
C GLN A 126 0.96 21.01 -6.58
N TRP A 127 1.02 20.40 -7.77
CA TRP A 127 1.69 19.11 -7.95
C TRP A 127 3.20 19.18 -7.68
N LYS A 128 3.86 20.29 -8.04
CA LYS A 128 5.27 20.51 -7.69
C LYS A 128 5.47 20.54 -6.17
N LYS A 129 4.60 21.26 -5.44
CA LYS A 129 4.64 21.33 -3.98
C LYS A 129 4.43 19.95 -3.35
N ILE A 130 3.41 19.20 -3.80
CA ILE A 130 3.13 17.84 -3.33
C ILE A 130 4.33 16.92 -3.59
N SER A 131 4.95 17.01 -4.77
CA SER A 131 6.15 16.23 -5.11
C SER A 131 7.30 16.53 -4.14
N THR A 132 7.56 17.80 -3.83
CA THR A 132 8.57 18.21 -2.86
C THR A 132 8.27 17.67 -1.46
N GLU A 133 7.01 17.75 -0.99
CA GLU A 133 6.61 17.20 0.30
C GLU A 133 6.82 15.69 0.38
N ILE A 134 6.47 14.95 -0.68
CA ILE A 134 6.67 13.49 -0.75
C ILE A 134 8.17 13.14 -0.76
N LYS A 135 8.99 13.92 -1.47
CA LYS A 135 10.46 13.73 -1.46
C LYS A 135 11.04 13.93 -0.05
N ALA A 136 10.60 14.95 0.67
CA ALA A 136 11.03 15.17 2.06
C ALA A 136 10.61 14.01 2.99
N VAL A 137 9.44 13.40 2.78
CA VAL A 137 9.04 12.18 3.50
C VAL A 137 9.95 11.02 3.15
N ARG A 138 10.29 10.84 1.87
CA ARG A 138 11.23 9.81 1.42
C ARG A 138 12.62 9.97 2.01
N GLU A 139 13.10 11.19 2.24
CA GLU A 139 14.39 11.41 2.90
C GLU A 139 14.40 10.90 4.35
N LYS A 140 13.28 11.07 5.07
CA LYS A 140 13.13 10.62 6.47
C LYS A 140 12.89 9.11 6.58
N PHE A 141 12.12 8.55 5.66
CA PHE A 141 11.62 7.16 5.74
C PHE A 141 12.06 6.28 4.56
N GLY A 142 13.11 6.68 3.86
CA GLY A 142 13.57 6.01 2.65
C GLY A 142 14.28 4.69 2.92
N PRO A 143 14.58 3.92 1.87
CA PRO A 143 15.22 2.60 1.99
C PRO A 143 16.62 2.63 2.63
N THR A 144 17.28 3.79 2.62
CA THR A 144 18.58 4.01 3.23
C THR A 144 18.50 4.22 4.74
N THR A 145 17.32 4.55 5.28
CA THR A 145 17.15 4.80 6.71
C THR A 145 16.86 3.52 7.46
N ARG A 146 17.24 3.46 8.74
CA ARG A 146 16.98 2.30 9.60
C ARG A 146 15.49 1.92 9.66
N LEU A 147 14.61 2.91 9.58
CA LEU A 147 13.16 2.71 9.62
C LEU A 147 12.58 2.28 8.27
N GLY A 148 13.10 2.83 7.16
CA GLY A 148 12.59 2.56 5.82
C GLY A 148 13.25 1.39 5.08
N LYS A 149 14.38 0.87 5.58
CA LYS A 149 15.05 -0.28 4.98
C LYS A 149 14.15 -1.51 4.96
N ARG A 150 13.94 -2.07 3.77
CA ARG A 150 13.14 -3.30 3.58
C ARG A 150 13.78 -4.45 4.36
N ARG A 151 12.96 -5.16 5.14
CA ARG A 151 13.39 -6.31 5.96
C ARG A 151 13.31 -7.64 5.21
N THR A 152 12.40 -7.75 4.24
CA THR A 152 12.20 -8.96 3.45
C THR A 152 12.97 -8.92 2.14
N THR A 153 13.35 -10.08 1.64
CA THR A 153 13.92 -10.27 0.30
C THR A 153 12.89 -10.93 -0.60
N PHE A 154 13.11 -10.86 -1.91
CA PHE A 154 12.37 -11.73 -2.83
C PHE A 154 13.05 -13.10 -2.81
N ALA A 155 12.26 -14.15 -2.65
CA ALA A 155 12.69 -15.52 -2.83
C ALA A 155 11.92 -16.10 -4.01
N HIS A 156 12.56 -17.02 -4.72
CA HIS A 156 11.84 -17.84 -5.68
C HIS A 156 11.01 -18.86 -4.88
N ALA A 157 9.78 -19.10 -5.33
CA ALA A 157 9.04 -20.24 -4.83
C ALA A 157 9.90 -21.50 -5.09
N PRO A 158 10.01 -22.43 -4.13
CA PRO A 158 10.67 -23.71 -4.40
C PRO A 158 9.97 -24.35 -5.60
N THR A 159 10.76 -24.74 -6.60
CA THR A 159 10.31 -25.59 -7.69
C THR A 159 10.02 -26.96 -7.07
N HIS A 160 8.78 -27.16 -6.64
CA HIS A 160 8.30 -28.50 -6.33
C HIS A 160 8.01 -29.17 -7.66
N ASP A 161 8.60 -30.35 -7.87
CA ASP A 161 8.16 -31.21 -8.95
C ASP A 161 6.72 -31.62 -8.65
N LEU A 162 5.79 -31.28 -9.56
CA LEU A 162 4.39 -31.69 -9.42
C LEU A 162 4.28 -33.22 -9.35
N GLU A 163 5.23 -33.94 -9.96
CA GLU A 163 5.30 -35.40 -9.88
C GLU A 163 5.64 -35.89 -8.46
N ASP A 164 6.53 -35.20 -7.73
CA ASP A 164 6.87 -35.55 -6.34
C ASP A 164 5.70 -35.29 -5.40
N ILE A 165 4.94 -34.21 -5.63
CA ILE A 165 3.71 -33.93 -4.86
C ILE A 165 2.67 -35.02 -5.11
N HIS A 166 2.47 -35.44 -6.37
CA HIS A 166 1.52 -36.51 -6.70
C HIS A 166 1.96 -37.86 -6.12
N GLN A 167 3.26 -38.19 -6.15
CA GLN A 167 3.78 -39.42 -5.53
C GLN A 167 3.62 -39.40 -4.00
N ALA A 168 3.82 -38.25 -3.35
CA ALA A 168 3.60 -38.09 -1.92
C ALA A 168 2.13 -38.18 -1.49
N MET A 169 1.18 -38.03 -2.43
CA MET A 169 -0.25 -38.27 -2.19
C MET A 169 -0.65 -39.75 -2.29
N ILE A 170 0.24 -40.65 -2.75
CA ILE A 170 -0.03 -42.09 -2.76
C ILE A 170 0.19 -42.64 -1.36
N GLU A 171 -0.88 -43.15 -0.74
CA GLU A 171 -0.79 -43.82 0.56
C GLU A 171 0.07 -45.08 0.43
N ARG A 172 1.11 -45.18 1.27
CA ARG A 172 2.06 -46.29 1.31
C ARG A 172 1.45 -47.50 2.03
N GLU A 173 0.83 -48.40 1.26
CA GLU A 173 0.26 -49.64 1.76
C GLU A 173 1.12 -50.85 1.35
N PRO A 174 1.28 -51.86 2.22
CA PRO A 174 1.94 -53.11 1.84
C PRO A 174 1.08 -53.88 0.83
N VAL A 175 1.71 -54.32 -0.27
CA VAL A 175 1.07 -55.12 -1.32
C VAL A 175 1.93 -56.31 -1.70
N THR A 176 1.29 -57.39 -2.16
CA THR A 176 1.98 -58.53 -2.75
C THR A 176 1.72 -58.52 -4.25
N ILE A 177 2.78 -58.36 -5.04
CA ILE A 177 2.70 -58.43 -6.50
C ILE A 177 2.70 -59.89 -6.91
N VAL A 178 1.72 -60.28 -7.73
CA VAL A 178 1.57 -61.65 -8.23
C VAL A 178 1.66 -61.63 -9.75
N VAL A 179 2.56 -62.44 -10.29
CA VAL A 179 2.79 -62.64 -11.73
C VAL A 179 2.53 -64.09 -12.09
N SER A 180 1.68 -64.32 -13.10
CA SER A 180 1.38 -65.66 -13.61
C SER A 180 2.34 -66.12 -14.72
N GLU A 181 2.38 -67.41 -15.02
CA GLU A 181 3.17 -67.97 -16.14
C GLU A 181 2.71 -67.38 -17.49
N LYS A 182 1.40 -67.15 -17.64
CA LYS A 182 0.81 -66.48 -18.82
C LYS A 182 0.94 -64.95 -18.82
N GLY A 183 1.69 -64.36 -17.88
CA GLY A 183 2.01 -62.94 -17.87
C GLY A 183 0.89 -62.03 -17.35
N TRP A 184 0.01 -62.53 -16.48
CA TRP A 184 -1.00 -61.71 -15.80
C TRP A 184 -0.44 -61.12 -14.50
N LEU A 185 -0.72 -59.84 -14.24
CA LEU A 185 -0.30 -59.11 -13.05
C LEU A 185 -1.46 -58.58 -12.23
N ARG A 186 -1.34 -58.74 -10.91
CA ARG A 186 -2.22 -58.10 -9.92
C ARG A 186 -1.47 -57.75 -8.65
N ALA A 187 -2.00 -56.78 -7.91
CA ALA A 187 -1.55 -56.42 -6.57
C ALA A 187 -2.57 -56.90 -5.53
N MET A 188 -2.14 -57.79 -4.63
CA MET A 188 -2.93 -58.20 -3.47
C MET A 188 -2.65 -57.25 -2.30
N LYS A 189 -3.68 -56.87 -1.56
CA LYS A 189 -3.49 -56.05 -0.35
C LYS A 189 -2.80 -56.87 0.75
N GLY A 190 -1.80 -56.28 1.38
CA GLY A 190 -0.98 -56.91 2.42
C GLY A 190 0.17 -57.74 1.86
N HIS A 191 1.13 -58.04 2.74
CA HIS A 191 2.21 -58.99 2.48
C HIS A 191 1.72 -60.41 2.79
N LEU A 192 1.42 -61.17 1.75
CA LEU A 192 0.94 -62.55 1.89
C LEU A 192 2.11 -63.45 2.26
N ALA A 193 1.94 -64.25 3.32
CA ALA A 193 2.94 -65.23 3.76
C ALA A 193 2.85 -66.56 3.00
N ASP A 194 1.66 -66.88 2.47
CA ASP A 194 1.40 -68.10 1.70
C ASP A 194 0.77 -67.77 0.34
N PHE A 195 1.38 -68.32 -0.71
CA PHE A 195 0.97 -68.13 -2.10
C PHE A 195 0.14 -69.31 -2.65
N SER A 196 -0.04 -70.38 -1.86
CA SER A 196 -0.80 -71.58 -2.27
C SER A 196 -2.28 -71.31 -2.50
N THR A 197 -2.81 -70.26 -1.86
CA THR A 197 -4.22 -69.85 -1.92
C THR A 197 -4.55 -68.97 -3.13
N LEU A 198 -3.56 -68.64 -3.97
CA LEU A 198 -3.74 -67.78 -5.12
C LEU A 198 -4.48 -68.52 -6.26
N SER A 199 -5.57 -67.92 -6.74
CA SER A 199 -6.30 -68.42 -7.91
C SER A 199 -5.75 -67.86 -9.22
N PHE A 200 -5.65 -68.72 -10.24
CA PHE A 200 -5.20 -68.36 -11.59
C PHE A 200 -6.25 -68.75 -12.63
N LYS A 201 -6.08 -68.30 -13.87
CA LYS A 201 -6.90 -68.76 -14.99
C LYS A 201 -6.63 -70.25 -15.28
N GLU A 202 -7.52 -70.88 -16.02
CA GLU A 202 -7.40 -72.29 -16.38
C GLU A 202 -6.08 -72.56 -17.13
N GLY A 203 -5.34 -73.57 -16.65
CA GLY A 203 -4.01 -73.93 -17.15
C GLY A 203 -2.93 -72.85 -16.93
N ASP A 204 -3.11 -71.94 -15.97
CA ASP A 204 -2.11 -70.96 -15.54
C ASP A 204 -1.70 -71.22 -14.09
N LYS A 205 -0.51 -70.76 -13.72
CA LYS A 205 0.09 -71.01 -12.40
C LYS A 205 0.93 -69.82 -11.97
N LEU A 206 1.31 -69.81 -10.69
CA LEU A 206 2.21 -68.82 -10.14
C LEU A 206 3.58 -68.89 -10.83
N LYS A 207 4.04 -67.77 -11.40
CA LYS A 207 5.42 -67.62 -11.87
C LYS A 207 6.29 -66.98 -10.81
N LEU A 208 5.83 -65.87 -10.24
CA LEU A 208 6.56 -65.09 -9.25
C LEU A 208 5.58 -64.33 -8.36
N ALA A 209 5.84 -64.30 -7.05
CA ALA A 209 5.20 -63.38 -6.13
C ALA A 209 6.25 -62.75 -5.21
N PHE A 210 6.10 -61.47 -4.91
CA PHE A 210 6.99 -60.74 -4.01
C PHE A 210 6.26 -59.59 -3.30
N HIS A 211 6.81 -59.20 -2.16
CA HIS A 211 6.30 -58.08 -1.38
C HIS A 211 6.82 -56.76 -1.94
N ALA A 212 5.93 -55.78 -2.02
CA ALA A 212 6.22 -54.41 -2.42
C ALA A 212 5.32 -53.46 -1.62
N GLU A 213 5.45 -52.18 -1.87
CA GLU A 213 4.56 -51.14 -1.39
C GLU A 213 3.91 -50.44 -2.57
N THR A 214 2.73 -49.85 -2.36
CA THR A 214 1.99 -49.11 -3.42
C THR A 214 2.81 -48.00 -4.07
N THR A 215 3.77 -47.42 -3.35
CA THR A 215 4.70 -46.39 -3.84
C THR A 215 5.85 -46.94 -4.68
N ASP A 216 6.07 -48.26 -4.69
CA ASP A 216 7.18 -48.87 -5.39
C ASP A 216 6.95 -48.91 -6.91
N LYS A 217 8.05 -48.79 -7.66
CA LYS A 217 8.08 -48.93 -9.11
C LYS A 217 8.56 -50.33 -9.47
N LEU A 218 7.76 -51.03 -10.27
CA LEU A 218 8.05 -52.36 -10.77
C LEU A 218 8.77 -52.25 -12.12
N LEU A 219 9.97 -52.83 -12.20
CA LEU A 219 10.78 -52.82 -13.42
C LEU A 219 10.72 -54.18 -14.13
N PHE A 220 10.32 -54.16 -15.40
CA PHE A 220 10.23 -55.34 -16.25
C PHE A 220 11.34 -55.33 -17.29
N PHE A 221 12.19 -56.36 -17.25
CA PHE A 221 13.30 -56.53 -18.18
C PHE A 221 12.90 -57.49 -19.30
N THR A 222 13.01 -57.04 -20.54
CA THR A 222 12.75 -57.88 -21.72
C THR A 222 14.05 -58.47 -22.26
N THR A 223 13.95 -59.64 -22.89
CA THR A 223 15.08 -60.30 -23.57
C THR A 223 15.64 -59.48 -24.74
N GLY A 224 14.87 -58.52 -25.26
CA GLY A 224 15.31 -57.55 -26.27
C GLY A 224 16.10 -56.35 -25.70
N GLY A 225 16.46 -56.36 -24.42
CA GLY A 225 17.28 -55.31 -23.79
C GLY A 225 16.52 -54.03 -23.43
N LYS A 226 15.18 -54.03 -23.49
CA LYS A 226 14.34 -52.91 -23.04
C LYS A 226 13.82 -53.13 -21.62
N PHE A 227 13.67 -52.05 -20.87
CA PHE A 227 13.05 -52.03 -19.55
C PHE A 227 11.78 -51.17 -19.55
N PHE A 228 10.77 -51.62 -18.82
CA PHE A 228 9.50 -50.91 -18.63
C PHE A 228 9.21 -50.73 -17.15
N THR A 229 8.62 -49.59 -16.78
CA THR A 229 8.32 -49.25 -15.39
C THR A 229 6.82 -49.08 -15.21
N ILE A 230 6.25 -49.77 -14.22
CA ILE A 230 4.83 -49.66 -13.84
C ILE A 230 4.76 -49.38 -12.34
N GLY A 231 3.88 -48.49 -11.89
CA GLY A 231 3.65 -48.26 -10.46
C GLY A 231 2.89 -49.42 -9.83
N ALA A 232 3.28 -49.85 -8.63
CA ALA A 232 2.53 -50.89 -7.91
C ALA A 232 1.07 -50.47 -7.64
N ASN A 233 0.82 -49.17 -7.44
CA ASN A 233 -0.50 -48.59 -7.26
C ASN A 233 -1.42 -48.67 -8.50
N THR A 234 -0.88 -48.83 -9.71
CA THR A 234 -1.69 -48.91 -10.94
C THR A 234 -2.17 -50.32 -11.26
N LEU A 235 -1.66 -51.33 -10.54
CA LEU A 235 -2.04 -52.72 -10.78
C LEU A 235 -3.45 -53.00 -10.25
N PRO A 236 -4.21 -53.89 -10.93
CA PRO A 236 -5.53 -54.29 -10.48
C PRO A 236 -5.46 -55.03 -9.14
N GLY A 237 -6.44 -54.79 -8.29
CA GLY A 237 -6.56 -55.44 -6.98
C GLY A 237 -6.91 -56.93 -7.04
N GLY A 238 -6.95 -57.58 -5.88
CA GLY A 238 -7.10 -59.04 -5.74
C GLY A 238 -8.44 -59.68 -6.14
N ARG A 239 -9.46 -58.91 -6.56
CA ARG A 239 -10.79 -59.43 -6.91
C ARG A 239 -10.84 -60.18 -8.25
N GLY A 240 -9.80 -60.12 -9.07
CA GLY A 240 -9.71 -60.81 -10.36
C GLY A 240 -8.36 -61.48 -10.59
N HIS A 241 -8.16 -62.03 -11.79
CA HIS A 241 -6.89 -62.64 -12.21
C HIS A 241 -5.82 -61.62 -12.61
N GLY A 242 -6.13 -60.32 -12.54
CA GLY A 242 -5.25 -59.24 -12.91
C GLY A 242 -5.44 -58.76 -14.35
N GLU A 243 -4.43 -58.09 -14.88
CA GLU A 243 -4.35 -57.63 -16.27
C GLU A 243 -3.13 -58.25 -16.96
N PRO A 244 -3.21 -58.57 -18.25
CA PRO A 244 -2.07 -59.12 -18.99
C PRO A 244 -1.03 -58.03 -19.21
N ILE A 245 0.25 -58.36 -19.01
CA ILE A 245 1.35 -57.51 -19.46
C ILE A 245 1.33 -57.47 -20.99
N ARG A 246 1.25 -56.26 -21.55
CA ARG A 246 1.34 -56.01 -22.99
C ARG A 246 2.65 -55.30 -23.31
#